data_AF-A0A947T6Y1-F1
#
_entry.id   AF-A0A947T6Y1-F1
#
_cell.length_a   1.000
_cell.length_b   1.000
_cell.length_c   1.000
_cell.angle_alpha   90.00
_cell.angle_beta   90.00
_cell.angle_gamma   90.00
#
_symmetry.space_group_name_H-M   'P 1'
#
loop_
_entity.id
_entity.type
_entity.pdbx_description
1 polymer ?
#
loop_
_entity_poly.entity_id
_entity_poly.type
_entity_poly.pdbx_seq_one_letter_code
_entity_poly.pdbx_strand_id
1 'polypeptide(L)'
;MTTKSTTRRWMFAVGAMAGVALTAITLGFVVMADDAPGGGAAGPGAAPAETTAAPTFEGTVDDRPVAEFFLDTCSGCHGADRRGATGPALLPERLSQPDEYYTGVISGGKPGTVMPSFASAPYDLSDEDIATLVGFIRSESGEGPPEWTLADMEASLTVLVDESTLPTAPTHGADLDNLMLITERETQSIAVVDGDRHELIGKIPASYRAHGYTFSPVDPRWAYNMGRDGWVFKIDLYGLQPVRKVRIGLDSRAIAMSDDGNYLIAGNYVPATLVMLDAHTLEPLKVWSTTTTGTDGEITESRVATILDVAPDLVGPYFVVALKEAGQVWRIDWSQPDFPVTATLEVGRILHDGFLSPDNRTFYLASQTDNWMAAIDVETMQVVERIETGDTPHPGSGAAWEYDGVTYGATVHAAEGKVTVWDLDTNTIVGTVPTAGAGLFLRAHHDSPYVWADAVFAEEPHTITVFDKAPPFQLIG
;
A
#
# COMPACT_ATOMS: atom_id res chain seq x y z
N MET A 1 -36.18 15.83 30.45
CA MET A 1 -36.65 14.44 30.62
C MET A 1 -36.19 13.67 29.41
N THR A 2 -35.00 13.08 29.54
CA THR A 2 -34.23 12.43 28.48
C THR A 2 -34.22 10.94 28.78
N THR A 3 -34.91 10.16 27.95
CA THR A 3 -34.90 8.70 28.00
C THR A 3 -33.63 8.19 27.34
N LYS A 4 -32.66 7.78 28.17
CA LYS A 4 -31.54 6.93 27.77
C LYS A 4 -32.11 5.55 27.42
N SER A 5 -31.96 5.12 26.17
CA SER A 5 -32.13 3.72 25.79
C SER A 5 -30.80 3.00 25.98
N THR A 6 -30.67 2.32 27.11
CA THR A 6 -29.65 1.31 27.36
C THR A 6 -30.24 -0.06 27.07
N THR A 7 -29.66 -0.82 26.13
CA THR A 7 -29.80 -2.28 26.16
C THR A 7 -28.50 -2.95 25.73
N ARG A 8 -27.78 -3.55 26.69
CA ARG A 8 -26.74 -4.57 26.49
C ARG A 8 -27.17 -5.85 27.23
N ARG A 9 -26.74 -6.99 26.68
CA ARG A 9 -26.41 -8.30 27.30
C ARG A 9 -27.23 -9.53 26.88
N TRP A 10 -26.60 -10.31 26.00
CA TRP A 10 -25.94 -11.59 26.31
C TRP A 10 -26.56 -12.44 27.44
N MET A 11 -27.20 -13.55 27.07
CA MET A 11 -27.52 -14.66 27.97
C MET A 11 -26.35 -15.65 28.01
N PHE A 12 -25.88 -15.95 29.23
CA PHE A 12 -25.04 -17.11 29.53
C PHE A 12 -25.92 -18.36 29.65
N ALA A 13 -25.51 -19.46 29.03
CA ALA A 13 -25.96 -20.81 29.37
C ALA A 13 -24.75 -21.65 29.78
N VAL A 14 -24.78 -22.13 31.02
CA VAL A 14 -23.86 -23.11 31.59
C VAL A 14 -24.41 -24.50 31.31
N GLY A 15 -23.57 -25.39 30.79
CA GLY A 15 -23.83 -26.84 30.74
C GLY A 15 -22.51 -27.60 30.95
N ALA A 16 -22.47 -28.44 31.98
CA ALA A 16 -21.28 -29.17 32.42
C ALA A 16 -21.40 -30.69 32.19
N MET A 17 -20.23 -31.34 32.08
CA MET A 17 -19.88 -32.78 32.17
C MET A 17 -20.25 -33.66 30.95
N ALA A 18 -19.43 -34.60 30.47
CA ALA A 18 -18.25 -35.35 30.96
C ALA A 18 -17.32 -35.66 29.73
N GLY A 19 -16.00 -35.88 29.78
CA GLY A 19 -15.18 -36.63 30.73
C GLY A 19 -14.81 -38.00 30.13
N VAL A 20 -13.75 -38.10 29.31
CA VAL A 20 -12.96 -39.33 29.10
C VAL A 20 -11.51 -38.95 28.79
N ALA A 21 -10.59 -39.44 29.62
CA ALA A 21 -9.15 -39.39 29.44
C ALA A 21 -8.67 -40.50 28.50
N LEU A 22 -7.59 -40.28 27.74
CA LEU A 22 -6.49 -41.27 27.63
C LEU A 22 -5.22 -40.67 26.97
N THR A 23 -4.13 -40.77 27.73
CA THR A 23 -2.73 -41.06 27.35
C THR A 23 -2.01 -40.21 26.30
N ALA A 24 -1.07 -39.42 26.81
CA ALA A 24 0.12 -38.95 26.11
C ALA A 24 1.02 -40.14 25.70
N ILE A 25 1.50 -40.12 24.45
CA ILE A 25 2.65 -40.90 24.00
C ILE A 25 3.73 -39.90 23.62
N THR A 26 4.67 -39.71 24.54
CA THR A 26 5.99 -39.15 24.26
C THR A 26 6.82 -40.17 23.49
N LEU A 27 7.12 -39.90 22.22
CA LEU A 27 8.21 -40.55 21.51
C LEU A 27 9.47 -39.69 21.65
N GLY A 28 10.30 -40.05 22.62
CA GLY A 28 11.69 -39.59 22.68
C GLY A 28 12.53 -40.40 21.72
N PHE A 29 13.20 -39.73 20.79
CA PHE A 29 14.33 -40.31 20.06
C PHE A 29 15.60 -40.07 20.87
N VAL A 30 16.11 -41.14 21.46
CA VAL A 30 17.49 -41.23 21.96
C VAL A 30 18.35 -41.68 20.79
N VAL A 31 19.26 -40.84 20.33
CA VAL A 31 20.40 -41.27 19.52
C VAL A 31 21.58 -41.41 20.47
N MET A 32 22.12 -42.62 20.55
CA MET A 32 23.28 -42.95 21.38
C MET A 32 24.54 -42.30 20.82
N ALA A 33 25.30 -41.69 21.72
CA ALA A 33 26.66 -41.26 21.49
C ALA A 33 27.60 -42.48 21.49
N ASP A 34 28.56 -42.49 20.55
CA ASP A 34 29.80 -43.25 20.65
C ASP A 34 30.98 -42.26 20.65
N ASP A 35 31.86 -42.45 21.62
CA ASP A 35 33.05 -41.64 21.91
C ASP A 35 34.23 -41.94 20.96
N ALA A 36 34.78 -40.88 20.36
CA ALA A 36 36.20 -40.46 20.23
C ALA A 36 37.30 -41.43 19.67
N PRO A 37 38.56 -40.99 19.38
CA PRO A 37 39.15 -39.63 19.40
C PRO A 37 39.97 -39.25 18.13
N GLY A 38 40.28 -37.97 17.94
CA GLY A 38 41.32 -37.55 16.98
C GLY A 38 41.43 -36.04 16.81
N GLY A 39 42.44 -35.43 17.43
CA GLY A 39 42.69 -33.99 17.37
C GLY A 39 43.21 -33.48 16.03
N GLY A 40 43.08 -32.17 15.82
CA GLY A 40 43.71 -31.47 14.70
C GLY A 40 43.18 -30.07 14.47
N ALA A 41 43.89 -29.08 15.03
CA ALA A 41 44.08 -27.71 14.55
C ALA A 41 42.85 -26.84 14.16
N ALA A 42 42.69 -25.75 14.93
CA ALA A 42 41.96 -24.56 14.54
C ALA A 42 42.52 -23.96 13.23
N GLY A 43 41.66 -23.80 12.24
CA GLY A 43 41.86 -22.99 11.03
C GLY A 43 40.93 -21.77 11.06
N PRO A 44 41.32 -20.65 10.44
CA PRO A 44 40.70 -19.35 10.67
C PRO A 44 39.29 -19.29 10.12
N GLY A 45 38.46 -18.47 10.77
CA GLY A 45 37.07 -18.25 10.43
C GLY A 45 36.88 -17.95 8.95
N ALA A 46 35.89 -18.62 8.37
CA ALA A 46 35.29 -18.16 7.13
C ALA A 46 34.73 -16.76 7.41
N ALA A 47 35.37 -15.75 6.81
CA ALA A 47 34.79 -14.42 6.70
C ALA A 47 33.41 -14.56 6.01
N PRO A 48 32.42 -13.75 6.41
CA PRO A 48 31.19 -13.67 5.64
C PRO A 48 31.57 -13.30 4.20
N ALA A 49 30.92 -13.94 3.23
CA ALA A 49 31.07 -13.54 1.84
C ALA A 49 30.63 -12.08 1.73
N GLU A 50 31.60 -11.18 1.55
CA GLU A 50 31.32 -9.83 1.09
C GLU A 50 30.68 -9.97 -0.29
N THR A 51 29.37 -9.73 -0.36
CA THR A 51 28.70 -9.40 -1.60
C THR A 51 29.36 -8.11 -2.09
N THR A 52 30.33 -8.22 -3.00
CA THR A 52 30.95 -7.05 -3.61
C THR A 52 29.91 -6.38 -4.50
N ALA A 53 29.15 -5.45 -3.92
CA ALA A 53 28.37 -4.49 -4.68
C ALA A 53 29.33 -3.76 -5.64
N ALA A 54 28.93 -3.66 -6.91
CA ALA A 54 29.61 -2.79 -7.87
C ALA A 54 29.74 -1.37 -7.27
N PRO A 55 30.81 -0.61 -7.58
CA PRO A 55 30.98 0.73 -7.05
C PRO A 55 29.74 1.57 -7.41
N THR A 56 28.98 1.96 -6.39
CA THR A 56 27.83 2.84 -6.53
C THR A 56 28.33 4.19 -7.00
N PHE A 57 27.76 4.74 -8.07
CA PHE A 57 27.99 6.14 -8.41
C PHE A 57 27.52 7.00 -7.24
N GLU A 58 28.46 7.71 -6.62
CA GLU A 58 28.19 8.62 -5.51
C GLU A 58 27.89 10.01 -6.06
N GLY A 59 26.83 10.61 -5.54
CA GLY A 59 26.35 11.91 -5.94
C GLY A 59 25.18 12.32 -5.06
N THR A 60 24.89 13.60 -5.02
CA THR A 60 23.74 14.14 -4.28
C THR A 60 22.81 14.83 -5.28
N VAL A 61 21.52 14.59 -5.14
CA VAL A 61 20.45 15.26 -5.89
C VAL A 61 19.43 15.74 -4.87
N ASP A 62 19.15 17.04 -4.85
CA ASP A 62 18.18 17.62 -3.91
C ASP A 62 18.51 17.22 -2.45
N ASP A 63 19.76 17.48 -2.06
CA ASP A 63 20.35 17.20 -0.73
C ASP A 63 20.27 15.73 -0.26
N ARG A 64 19.99 14.78 -1.17
CA ARG A 64 19.91 13.34 -0.87
C ARG A 64 20.83 12.51 -1.77
N PRO A 65 21.29 11.33 -1.31
CA PRO A 65 22.05 10.41 -2.17
C PRO A 65 21.29 10.15 -3.48
N VAL A 66 21.98 10.25 -4.62
CA VAL A 66 21.36 10.13 -5.95
C VAL A 66 20.61 8.81 -6.16
N ALA A 67 21.11 7.71 -5.57
CA ALA A 67 20.44 6.42 -5.62
C ALA A 67 19.08 6.44 -4.89
N GLU A 68 19.00 7.13 -3.74
CA GLU A 68 17.76 7.31 -2.98
C GLU A 68 16.78 8.21 -3.76
N PHE A 69 17.26 9.33 -4.30
CA PHE A 69 16.44 10.21 -5.12
C PHE A 69 15.87 9.47 -6.35
N PHE A 70 16.72 8.72 -7.05
CA PHE A 70 16.31 7.93 -8.21
C PHE A 70 15.24 6.90 -7.81
N LEU A 71 15.45 6.21 -6.70
CA LEU A 71 14.49 5.23 -6.20
C LEU A 71 13.14 5.88 -5.92
N ASP A 72 13.12 7.00 -5.22
CA ASP A 72 11.89 7.67 -4.82
C ASP A 72 11.11 8.30 -5.99
N THR A 73 11.85 8.85 -6.96
CA THR A 73 11.31 9.78 -7.94
C THR A 73 11.25 9.19 -9.34
N CYS A 74 12.22 8.35 -9.71
CA CYS A 74 12.37 7.83 -11.07
C CYS A 74 11.94 6.35 -11.19
N SER A 75 12.16 5.54 -10.15
CA SER A 75 11.97 4.08 -10.22
C SER A 75 10.53 3.65 -10.50
N GLY A 76 9.55 4.46 -10.08
CA GLY A 76 8.13 4.16 -10.31
C GLY A 76 7.81 3.93 -11.80
N CYS A 77 8.50 4.65 -12.68
CA CYS A 77 8.40 4.50 -14.14
C CYS A 77 9.57 3.70 -14.74
N HIS A 78 10.78 3.82 -14.21
CA HIS A 78 12.00 3.26 -14.83
C HIS A 78 12.53 1.97 -14.19
N GLY A 79 11.86 1.45 -13.16
CA GLY A 79 12.35 0.32 -12.35
C GLY A 79 13.45 0.75 -11.39
N ALA A 80 13.52 0.12 -10.21
CA ALA A 80 14.52 0.41 -9.19
C ALA A 80 15.96 0.06 -9.63
N ASP A 81 16.04 -0.97 -10.45
CA ASP A 81 17.25 -1.47 -11.08
C ASP A 81 17.51 -0.85 -12.46
N ARG A 82 16.68 0.14 -12.84
CA ARG A 82 16.73 0.85 -14.12
C ARG A 82 16.41 0.00 -15.35
N ARG A 83 15.80 -1.19 -15.21
CA ARG A 83 15.45 -2.06 -16.34
C ARG A 83 14.15 -1.68 -17.05
N GLY A 84 13.45 -0.66 -16.57
CA GLY A 84 12.23 -0.13 -17.17
C GLY A 84 10.97 -0.72 -16.56
N ALA A 85 9.90 0.08 -16.57
CA ALA A 85 8.54 -0.35 -16.23
C ALA A 85 7.57 0.29 -17.24
N THR A 86 6.93 1.40 -16.86
CA THR A 86 6.15 2.23 -17.81
C THR A 86 7.07 3.04 -18.72
N GLY A 87 8.18 3.54 -18.18
CA GLY A 87 9.26 4.20 -18.90
C GLY A 87 10.34 3.20 -19.36
N PRO A 88 11.15 3.58 -20.37
CA PRO A 88 12.19 2.70 -20.91
C PRO A 88 13.29 2.40 -19.88
N ALA A 89 14.04 1.33 -20.14
CA ALA A 89 15.26 0.99 -19.39
C ALA A 89 16.29 2.12 -19.46
N LEU A 90 16.87 2.46 -18.31
CA LEU A 90 17.95 3.45 -18.13
C LEU A 90 19.27 2.75 -17.76
N LEU A 91 19.57 1.66 -18.48
CA LEU A 91 20.84 0.94 -18.36
C LEU A 91 21.89 1.55 -19.30
N PRO A 92 23.17 1.66 -18.90
CA PRO A 92 24.23 2.26 -19.71
C PRO A 92 24.29 1.72 -21.15
N GLU A 93 24.08 0.42 -21.33
CA GLU A 93 24.15 -0.25 -22.64
C GLU A 93 22.96 0.11 -23.55
N ARG A 94 21.87 0.63 -22.99
CA ARG A 94 20.67 1.10 -23.70
C ARG A 94 20.70 2.61 -23.97
N LEU A 95 21.55 3.35 -23.27
CA LEU A 95 21.65 4.81 -23.41
C LEU A 95 22.51 5.21 -24.62
N SER A 96 21.90 5.20 -25.82
CA SER A 96 22.59 5.43 -27.11
C SER A 96 22.83 6.89 -27.50
N GLN A 97 22.20 7.84 -26.81
CA GLN A 97 22.33 9.28 -27.11
C GLN A 97 23.48 9.91 -26.30
N PRO A 98 23.96 11.13 -26.62
CA PRO A 98 24.95 11.83 -25.79
C PRO A 98 24.33 12.38 -24.49
N ASP A 99 25.15 12.77 -23.51
CA ASP A 99 24.66 13.21 -22.19
C ASP A 99 23.78 14.46 -22.28
N GLU A 100 24.06 15.36 -23.21
CA GLU A 100 23.24 16.56 -23.45
C GLU A 100 21.80 16.22 -23.83
N TYR A 101 21.58 15.08 -24.50
CA TYR A 101 20.23 14.59 -24.78
C TYR A 101 19.51 14.20 -23.49
N TYR A 102 20.17 13.44 -22.60
CA TYR A 102 19.56 13.01 -21.34
C TYR A 102 19.35 14.16 -20.37
N THR A 103 20.31 15.09 -20.28
CA THR A 103 20.15 16.37 -19.57
C THR A 103 18.92 17.11 -20.09
N GLY A 104 18.76 17.23 -21.42
CA GLY A 104 17.60 17.88 -22.02
C GLY A 104 16.27 17.18 -21.70
N VAL A 105 16.25 15.84 -21.70
CA VAL A 105 15.06 15.05 -21.35
C VAL A 105 14.70 15.16 -19.88
N ILE A 106 15.68 15.10 -18.96
CA ILE A 106 15.42 15.24 -17.52
C ILE A 106 14.98 16.68 -17.21
N SER A 107 15.67 17.67 -17.78
CA SER A 107 15.36 19.09 -17.59
C SER A 107 13.96 19.43 -18.11
N GLY A 108 13.67 19.13 -19.38
CA GLY A 108 12.45 19.56 -20.07
C GLY A 108 11.30 18.55 -20.07
N GLY A 109 11.50 17.35 -19.53
CA GLY A 109 10.58 16.22 -19.70
C GLY A 109 10.56 15.72 -21.15
N LYS A 110 9.61 14.83 -21.46
CA LYS A 110 9.46 14.30 -22.83
C LYS A 110 8.01 14.43 -23.32
N PRO A 111 7.74 15.35 -24.27
CA PRO A 111 6.41 15.55 -24.83
C PRO A 111 5.79 14.26 -25.38
N GLY A 112 4.50 14.08 -25.14
CA GLY A 112 3.76 12.87 -25.54
C GLY A 112 4.03 11.64 -24.66
N THR A 113 4.67 11.82 -23.50
CA THR A 113 4.88 10.77 -22.50
C THR A 113 4.58 11.30 -21.10
N VAL A 114 4.52 10.41 -20.11
CA VAL A 114 4.34 10.78 -18.69
C VAL A 114 5.62 11.31 -18.02
N MET A 115 6.74 11.41 -18.74
CA MET A 115 8.02 11.89 -18.18
C MET A 115 7.95 13.39 -17.88
N PRO A 116 7.98 13.81 -16.61
CA PRO A 116 7.83 15.21 -16.24
C PRO A 116 9.12 16.00 -16.48
N SER A 117 9.00 17.32 -16.45
CA SER A 117 10.15 18.23 -16.34
C SER A 117 10.65 18.26 -14.90
N PHE A 118 11.96 18.10 -14.71
CA PHE A 118 12.59 18.16 -13.38
C PHE A 118 13.29 19.49 -13.08
N ALA A 119 13.57 20.31 -14.10
CA ALA A 119 14.15 21.65 -13.92
C ALA A 119 13.11 22.73 -13.56
N SER A 120 11.84 22.35 -13.41
CA SER A 120 10.74 23.24 -13.07
C SER A 120 9.95 22.65 -11.90
N ALA A 121 9.13 23.50 -11.29
CA ALA A 121 8.22 23.08 -10.23
C ALA A 121 7.41 21.83 -10.66
N PRO A 122 7.24 20.85 -9.76
CA PRO A 122 7.52 20.91 -8.32
C PRO A 122 8.93 20.46 -7.91
N TYR A 123 9.81 20.09 -8.84
CA TYR A 123 11.11 19.49 -8.51
C TYR A 123 12.25 20.51 -8.44
N ASP A 124 12.24 21.51 -9.33
CA ASP A 124 13.19 22.64 -9.34
C ASP A 124 14.68 22.22 -9.24
N LEU A 125 15.06 21.09 -9.84
CA LEU A 125 16.42 20.56 -9.82
C LEU A 125 17.40 21.50 -10.53
N SER A 126 18.58 21.67 -9.95
CA SER A 126 19.67 22.45 -10.56
C SER A 126 20.31 21.71 -11.75
N ASP A 127 21.07 22.44 -12.57
CA ASP A 127 21.86 21.80 -13.64
C ASP A 127 22.87 20.78 -13.09
N GLU A 128 23.38 20.99 -11.87
CA GLU A 128 24.29 20.07 -11.18
C GLU A 128 23.58 18.80 -10.72
N ASP A 129 22.37 18.93 -10.16
CA ASP A 129 21.51 17.79 -9.81
C ASP A 129 21.21 16.94 -11.04
N ILE A 130 20.83 17.59 -12.15
CA ILE A 130 20.51 16.91 -13.41
C ILE A 130 21.75 16.23 -13.98
N ALA A 131 22.92 16.89 -13.97
CA ALA A 131 24.17 16.27 -14.38
C ALA A 131 24.52 15.05 -13.51
N THR A 132 24.24 15.13 -12.20
CA THR A 132 24.43 14.01 -11.27
C THR A 132 23.49 12.86 -11.58
N LEU A 133 22.22 13.12 -11.93
CA LEU A 133 21.28 12.10 -12.39
C LEU A 133 21.74 11.43 -13.69
N VAL A 134 22.25 12.21 -14.65
CA VAL A 134 22.82 11.67 -15.89
C VAL A 134 24.03 10.79 -15.59
N GLY A 135 24.94 11.25 -14.74
CA GLY A 135 26.09 10.47 -14.29
C GLY A 135 25.67 9.16 -13.62
N PHE A 136 24.61 9.20 -12.80
CA PHE A 136 24.04 8.02 -12.17
C PHE A 136 23.51 7.03 -13.21
N ILE A 137 22.61 7.42 -14.12
CA ILE A 137 22.05 6.48 -15.12
C ILE A 137 23.11 5.93 -16.10
N ARG A 138 24.25 6.62 -16.23
CA ARG A 138 25.42 6.17 -17.00
C ARG A 138 26.31 5.19 -16.25
N SER A 139 26.24 5.14 -14.92
CA SER A 139 27.00 4.21 -14.11
C SER A 139 26.53 2.78 -14.34
N GLU A 140 27.36 1.79 -14.06
CA GLU A 140 26.88 0.40 -13.95
C GLU A 140 25.75 0.33 -12.90
N SER A 141 24.70 -0.44 -13.20
CA SER A 141 23.70 -0.82 -12.21
C SER A 141 24.15 -2.10 -11.52
N GLY A 142 23.84 -2.26 -10.23
CA GLY A 142 23.99 -3.55 -9.57
C GLY A 142 23.23 -4.68 -10.29
N GLU A 143 23.62 -5.93 -9.99
CA GLU A 143 22.89 -7.11 -10.46
C GLU A 143 21.56 -7.25 -9.70
N GLY A 144 20.53 -6.52 -10.17
CA GLY A 144 19.16 -6.61 -9.65
C GLY A 144 18.74 -5.39 -8.82
N PRO A 145 17.46 -5.35 -8.38
CA PRO A 145 16.99 -4.32 -7.46
C PRO A 145 17.71 -4.42 -6.11
N PRO A 146 17.89 -3.30 -5.38
CA PRO A 146 18.50 -3.34 -4.06
C PRO A 146 17.66 -4.21 -3.09
N GLU A 147 18.35 -5.06 -2.34
CA GLU A 147 17.73 -5.95 -1.36
C GLU A 147 17.44 -5.21 -0.04
N TRP A 148 16.41 -5.68 0.66
CA TRP A 148 16.11 -5.30 2.05
C TRP A 148 15.63 -6.56 2.77
N THR A 149 16.52 -7.16 3.56
CA THR A 149 16.30 -8.49 4.13
C THR A 149 15.50 -8.43 5.43
N LEU A 150 15.01 -9.58 5.91
CA LEU A 150 14.40 -9.66 7.24
C LEU A 150 15.34 -9.15 8.34
N ALA A 151 16.64 -9.43 8.24
CA ALA A 151 17.63 -8.96 9.20
C ALA A 151 17.78 -7.43 9.16
N ASP A 152 17.69 -6.79 7.98
CA ASP A 152 17.70 -5.33 7.85
C ASP A 152 16.43 -4.72 8.47
N MET A 153 15.27 -5.36 8.29
CA MET A 153 14.02 -4.95 8.93
C MET A 153 14.15 -5.01 10.45
N GLU A 154 14.59 -6.15 11.00
CA GLU A 154 14.82 -6.34 12.43
C GLU A 154 15.81 -5.31 13.00
N ALA A 155 16.90 -5.05 12.28
CA ALA A 155 17.90 -4.06 12.68
C ALA A 155 17.38 -2.62 12.65
N SER A 156 16.39 -2.32 11.80
CA SER A 156 15.78 -0.99 11.68
C SER A 156 14.69 -0.71 12.72
N LEU A 157 14.15 -1.75 13.37
CA LEU A 157 13.09 -1.62 14.36
C LEU A 157 13.56 -0.76 15.54
N THR A 158 12.86 0.35 15.76
CA THR A 158 13.21 1.34 16.77
C THR A 158 12.00 1.66 17.63
N VAL A 159 12.15 1.53 18.96
CA VAL A 159 11.23 2.10 19.95
C VAL A 159 11.61 3.56 20.15
N LEU A 160 10.70 4.46 19.79
CA LEU A 160 10.91 5.92 19.85
C LEU A 160 10.48 6.48 21.20
N VAL A 161 9.42 5.93 21.78
CA VAL A 161 8.85 6.34 23.07
C VAL A 161 8.47 5.11 23.88
N ASP A 162 8.76 5.13 25.18
CA ASP A 162 8.26 4.11 26.11
C ASP A 162 6.74 4.26 26.28
N GLU A 163 5.98 3.31 25.74
CA GLU A 163 4.51 3.35 25.73
C GLU A 163 3.90 3.43 27.14
N SER A 164 4.61 2.97 28.17
CA SER A 164 4.15 3.05 29.57
C SER A 164 4.16 4.48 30.13
N THR A 165 4.85 5.40 29.46
CA THR A 165 4.95 6.82 29.84
C THR A 165 3.93 7.72 29.14
N LEU A 166 3.20 7.17 28.17
CA LEU A 166 2.27 7.94 27.36
C LEU A 166 1.05 8.40 28.16
N PRO A 167 0.39 9.50 27.74
CA PRO A 167 -0.83 9.96 28.40
C PRO A 167 -1.94 8.89 28.35
N THR A 168 -2.78 8.87 29.37
CA THR A 168 -3.92 7.94 29.50
C THR A 168 -5.20 8.46 28.83
N ALA A 169 -5.17 9.67 28.26
CA ALA A 169 -6.27 10.31 27.55
C ALA A 169 -5.71 11.32 26.51
N PRO A 170 -6.47 11.70 25.47
CA PRO A 170 -6.04 12.68 24.48
C PRO A 170 -5.60 14.02 25.10
N THR A 171 -4.45 14.56 24.67
CA THR A 171 -3.91 15.83 25.21
C THR A 171 -4.45 17.07 24.49
N HIS A 172 -5.18 16.90 23.40
CA HIS A 172 -5.65 17.96 22.51
C HIS A 172 -7.17 18.21 22.60
N GLY A 173 -7.92 17.34 23.30
CA GLY A 173 -9.36 17.51 23.53
C GLY A 173 -10.27 17.36 22.29
N ALA A 174 -9.71 16.96 21.15
CA ALA A 174 -10.48 16.67 19.93
C ALA A 174 -11.09 15.26 19.98
N ASP A 175 -12.17 15.05 19.24
CA ASP A 175 -12.75 13.73 19.01
C ASP A 175 -11.81 12.90 18.13
N LEU A 176 -11.44 11.71 18.61
CA LEU A 176 -10.54 10.81 17.88
C LEU A 176 -11.19 10.25 16.62
N ASP A 177 -12.51 10.02 16.66
CA ASP A 177 -13.26 9.48 15.53
C ASP A 177 -13.44 10.52 14.42
N ASN A 178 -13.15 11.80 14.70
CA ASN A 178 -13.22 12.91 13.75
C ASN A 178 -11.88 13.65 13.60
N LEU A 179 -10.75 12.95 13.73
CA LEU A 179 -9.45 13.50 13.36
C LEU A 179 -9.19 13.36 11.86
N MET A 180 -8.66 14.43 11.25
CA MET A 180 -8.13 14.39 9.89
C MET A 180 -6.61 14.35 9.93
N LEU A 181 -6.03 13.23 9.48
CA LEU A 181 -4.59 13.07 9.30
C LEU A 181 -4.26 13.44 7.84
N ILE A 182 -3.57 14.56 7.67
CA ILE A 182 -3.28 15.15 6.36
C ILE A 182 -1.78 14.99 6.08
N THR A 183 -1.44 14.23 5.04
CA THR A 183 -0.06 14.11 4.56
C THR A 183 0.48 15.47 4.10
N GLU A 184 1.51 15.97 4.77
CA GLU A 184 2.31 17.10 4.28
C GLU A 184 3.52 16.56 3.51
N ARG A 185 3.25 16.12 2.26
CA ARG A 185 4.10 15.24 1.43
C ARG A 185 5.60 15.56 1.44
N GLU A 186 5.97 16.83 1.28
CA GLU A 186 7.38 17.24 1.16
C GLU A 186 8.01 17.67 2.50
N THR A 187 7.22 17.80 3.57
CA THR A 187 7.71 18.28 4.88
C THR A 187 7.97 17.17 5.89
N GLN A 188 7.80 15.91 5.48
CA GLN A 188 7.99 14.72 6.33
C GLN A 188 7.15 14.78 7.62
N SER A 189 5.90 15.22 7.48
CA SER A 189 4.99 15.32 8.61
C SER A 189 3.54 15.06 8.22
N ILE A 190 2.72 14.79 9.23
CA ILE A 190 1.28 14.60 9.12
C ILE A 190 0.64 15.71 9.93
N ALA A 191 -0.05 16.63 9.26
CA ALA A 191 -0.87 17.63 9.93
C ALA A 191 -2.11 16.95 10.52
N VAL A 192 -2.40 17.24 11.79
CA VAL A 192 -3.57 16.70 12.48
C VAL A 192 -4.56 17.83 12.65
N VAL A 193 -5.71 17.71 12.00
CA VAL A 193 -6.78 18.69 12.06
C VAL A 193 -7.97 18.10 12.81
N ASP A 194 -8.51 18.87 13.74
CA ASP A 194 -9.77 18.59 14.42
C ASP A 194 -10.92 18.73 13.42
N GLY A 195 -11.64 17.65 13.14
CA GLY A 195 -12.74 17.63 12.16
C GLY A 195 -13.99 18.37 12.59
N ASP A 196 -14.19 18.65 13.89
CA ASP A 196 -15.34 19.43 14.36
C ASP A 196 -15.08 20.94 14.25
N ARG A 197 -13.85 21.34 14.60
CA ARG A 197 -13.46 22.76 14.68
C ARG A 197 -12.69 23.26 13.46
N HIS A 198 -12.24 22.35 12.61
CA HIS A 198 -11.36 22.60 11.46
C HIS A 198 -10.07 23.34 11.84
N GLU A 199 -9.50 22.98 13.00
CA GLU A 199 -8.29 23.59 13.53
C GLU A 199 -7.10 22.63 13.46
N LEU A 200 -5.93 23.12 13.04
CA LEU A 200 -4.67 22.39 13.16
C LEU A 200 -4.33 22.25 14.65
N ILE A 201 -4.39 21.02 15.17
CA ILE A 201 -4.14 20.72 16.59
C ILE A 201 -2.75 20.12 16.86
N GLY A 202 -2.04 19.71 15.81
CA GLY A 202 -0.69 19.20 15.93
C GLY A 202 -0.09 18.75 14.61
N LYS A 203 1.18 18.35 14.67
CA LYS A 203 1.88 17.71 13.57
C LYS A 203 2.63 16.50 14.09
N ILE A 204 2.43 15.36 13.46
CA ILE A 204 3.11 14.11 13.78
C ILE A 204 4.32 13.99 12.84
N PRO A 205 5.55 13.78 13.35
CA PRO A 205 6.68 13.45 12.50
C PRO A 205 6.43 12.17 11.69
N ALA A 206 6.75 12.22 10.39
CA ALA A 206 6.67 11.08 9.50
C ALA A 206 7.98 10.93 8.71
N SER A 207 8.09 9.88 7.89
CA SER A 207 9.21 9.75 6.95
C SER A 207 8.90 10.42 5.60
N TYR A 208 9.76 10.21 4.62
CA TYR A 208 9.60 10.85 3.31
C TYR A 208 8.33 10.37 2.61
N ARG A 209 7.49 11.35 2.22
CA ARG A 209 6.21 11.15 1.53
C ARG A 209 5.32 10.09 2.21
N ALA A 210 4.87 10.37 3.43
CA ALA A 210 3.80 9.63 4.09
C ALA A 210 2.67 9.30 3.10
N HIS A 211 2.25 8.04 3.01
CA HIS A 211 1.38 7.58 1.94
C HIS A 211 0.22 6.73 2.44
N GLY A 212 0.51 5.51 2.90
CA GLY A 212 -0.51 4.58 3.38
C GLY A 212 -0.89 4.88 4.82
N TYR A 213 -2.18 4.79 5.14
CA TYR A 213 -2.68 4.87 6.51
C TYR A 213 -3.59 3.69 6.81
N THR A 214 -3.53 3.21 8.05
CA THR A 214 -4.54 2.33 8.62
C THR A 214 -4.73 2.66 10.09
N PHE A 215 -5.89 2.36 10.63
CA PHE A 215 -6.29 2.67 12.00
C PHE A 215 -6.61 1.37 12.72
N SER A 216 -6.37 1.32 14.03
CA SER A 216 -6.73 0.13 14.79
C SER A 216 -8.25 -0.02 14.87
N PRO A 217 -8.79 -1.19 14.48
CA PRO A 217 -10.23 -1.44 14.58
C PRO A 217 -10.69 -1.72 16.02
N VAL A 218 -9.75 -1.98 16.94
CA VAL A 218 -10.02 -2.39 18.32
C VAL A 218 -9.62 -1.36 19.38
N ASP A 219 -8.78 -0.39 19.02
CA ASP A 219 -8.35 0.69 19.92
C ASP A 219 -8.18 2.02 19.16
N PRO A 220 -9.09 3.00 19.33
CA PRO A 220 -9.08 4.26 18.58
C PRO A 220 -7.86 5.14 18.87
N ARG A 221 -7.01 4.74 19.83
CA ARG A 221 -5.74 5.42 20.12
C ARG A 221 -4.71 5.26 19.00
N TRP A 222 -4.71 4.15 18.28
CA TRP A 222 -3.60 3.78 17.42
C TRP A 222 -3.90 3.99 15.94
N ALA A 223 -2.99 4.69 15.29
CA ALA A 223 -2.91 4.77 13.84
C ALA A 223 -1.54 4.28 13.36
N TYR A 224 -1.47 3.95 12.08
CA TYR A 224 -0.26 3.50 11.44
C TYR A 224 -0.09 4.23 10.12
N ASN A 225 1.14 4.67 9.86
CA ASN A 225 1.48 5.33 8.63
C ASN A 225 2.66 4.64 7.97
N MET A 226 2.63 4.57 6.65
CA MET A 226 3.74 4.09 5.85
C MET A 226 4.20 5.20 4.90
N GLY A 227 5.49 5.50 4.95
CA GLY A 227 6.17 6.37 3.99
C GLY A 227 6.53 5.65 2.71
N ARG A 228 6.70 6.42 1.62
CA ARG A 228 7.13 5.85 0.34
C ARG A 228 8.52 5.26 0.39
N ASP A 229 9.35 5.68 1.34
CA ASP A 229 10.72 5.23 1.60
C ASP A 229 10.81 3.93 2.43
N GLY A 230 9.65 3.30 2.70
CA GLY A 230 9.51 2.00 3.35
C GLY A 230 9.52 2.01 4.87
N TRP A 231 9.50 3.19 5.52
CA TRP A 231 9.27 3.27 6.95
C TRP A 231 7.78 3.11 7.29
N VAL A 232 7.50 2.23 8.25
CA VAL A 232 6.19 2.05 8.89
C VAL A 232 6.27 2.58 10.32
N PHE A 233 5.31 3.40 10.71
CA PHE A 233 5.20 4.01 12.04
C PHE A 233 3.95 3.52 12.76
N LYS A 234 4.09 3.22 14.06
CA LYS A 234 2.97 3.14 15.01
C LYS A 234 2.83 4.51 15.67
N ILE A 235 1.63 5.08 15.64
CA ILE A 235 1.35 6.46 16.04
C ILE A 235 0.36 6.46 17.21
N ASP A 236 0.75 7.13 18.30
CA ASP A 236 -0.14 7.45 19.42
C ASP A 236 -0.95 8.70 19.09
N LEU A 237 -2.26 8.54 18.86
CA LEU A 237 -3.16 9.66 18.60
C LEU A 237 -3.45 10.48 19.86
N TYR A 238 -3.19 9.98 21.08
CA TYR A 238 -3.43 10.78 22.28
C TYR A 238 -2.40 11.89 22.45
N GLY A 239 -1.13 11.57 22.15
CA GLY A 239 0.01 12.49 22.21
C GLY A 239 0.42 13.07 20.86
N LEU A 240 -0.18 12.63 19.76
CA LEU A 240 0.16 13.02 18.39
C LEU A 240 1.64 12.81 18.06
N GLN A 241 2.15 11.60 18.31
CA GLN A 241 3.56 11.26 18.06
C GLN A 241 3.76 9.80 17.63
N PRO A 242 4.78 9.50 16.82
CA PRO A 242 5.17 8.13 16.57
C PRO A 242 5.81 7.52 17.83
N VAL A 243 5.48 6.27 18.14
CA VAL A 243 6.03 5.54 19.30
C VAL A 243 7.01 4.45 18.90
N ARG A 244 6.87 3.92 17.69
CA ARG A 244 7.75 2.91 17.09
C ARG A 244 7.85 3.12 15.60
N LYS A 245 8.94 2.64 15.02
CA LYS A 245 9.10 2.55 13.57
C LYS A 245 9.91 1.33 13.15
N VAL A 246 9.66 0.82 11.96
CA VAL A 246 10.45 -0.22 11.28
C VAL A 246 10.53 0.12 9.80
N ARG A 247 11.64 -0.19 9.15
CA ARG A 247 11.77 -0.07 7.70
C ARG A 247 11.59 -1.44 7.07
N ILE A 248 10.60 -1.58 6.19
CA ILE A 248 10.22 -2.86 5.56
C ILE A 248 10.73 -3.02 4.14
N GLY A 249 11.27 -1.94 3.57
CA GLY A 249 11.70 -1.89 2.18
C GLY A 249 12.27 -0.52 1.86
N LEU A 250 12.52 -0.31 0.59
CA LEU A 250 13.13 0.90 0.06
C LEU A 250 12.12 1.74 -0.74
N ASP A 251 11.07 1.11 -1.27
CA ASP A 251 9.91 1.78 -1.86
C ASP A 251 8.62 1.02 -1.48
N SER A 252 7.64 1.67 -0.83
CA SER A 252 6.40 1.03 -0.34
C SER A 252 5.14 1.88 -0.55
N ARG A 253 3.95 1.25 -0.66
CA ARG A 253 2.69 1.97 -0.97
C ARG A 253 1.43 1.48 -0.25
N ALA A 254 1.20 0.17 -0.18
CA ALA A 254 -0.01 -0.40 0.42
C ALA A 254 0.21 -0.90 1.86
N ILE A 255 -0.73 -0.60 2.76
CA ILE A 255 -0.76 -1.10 4.14
C ILE A 255 -2.20 -1.42 4.54
N ALA A 256 -2.41 -2.51 5.27
CA ALA A 256 -3.69 -2.87 5.88
C ALA A 256 -3.46 -3.45 7.29
N MET A 257 -4.51 -3.46 8.09
CA MET A 257 -4.53 -4.03 9.44
C MET A 257 -5.58 -5.14 9.49
N SER A 258 -5.30 -6.22 10.23
CA SER A 258 -6.27 -7.28 10.48
C SER A 258 -7.41 -6.76 11.36
N ASP A 259 -8.61 -7.29 11.17
CA ASP A 259 -9.82 -6.89 11.89
C ASP A 259 -9.72 -7.05 13.43
N ASP A 260 -8.84 -7.94 13.92
CA ASP A 260 -8.54 -8.11 15.34
C ASP A 260 -7.46 -7.16 15.88
N GLY A 261 -6.86 -6.35 15.02
CA GLY A 261 -5.83 -5.36 15.34
C GLY A 261 -4.46 -5.94 15.72
N ASN A 262 -4.21 -7.24 15.48
CA ASN A 262 -2.96 -7.89 15.87
C ASN A 262 -1.87 -7.83 14.80
N TYR A 263 -2.25 -7.69 13.53
CA TYR A 263 -1.32 -7.77 12.42
C TYR A 263 -1.42 -6.57 11.49
N LEU A 264 -0.26 -6.12 11.01
CA LEU A 264 -0.14 -5.21 9.88
C LEU A 264 0.44 -5.97 8.70
N ILE A 265 -0.09 -5.73 7.52
CA ILE A 265 0.51 -6.21 6.29
C ILE A 265 0.84 -5.03 5.39
N ALA A 266 2.04 -5.01 4.84
CA ALA A 266 2.52 -3.89 4.05
C ALA A 266 3.31 -4.36 2.82
N GLY A 267 3.10 -3.66 1.71
CA GLY A 267 3.56 -4.05 0.39
C GLY A 267 4.63 -3.12 -0.15
N ASN A 268 5.69 -3.72 -0.68
CA ASN A 268 6.81 -3.02 -1.29
C ASN A 268 6.71 -3.02 -2.81
N TYR A 269 7.21 -1.95 -3.40
CA TYR A 269 7.67 -1.92 -4.77
C TYR A 269 9.12 -2.42 -4.82
N VAL A 270 9.92 -2.08 -3.81
CA VAL A 270 11.35 -2.40 -3.78
C VAL A 270 11.79 -2.83 -2.37
N PRO A 271 12.36 -4.03 -2.21
CA PRO A 271 12.30 -5.15 -3.16
C PRO A 271 10.85 -5.60 -3.40
N ALA A 272 10.58 -6.37 -4.46
CA ALA A 272 9.26 -6.95 -4.73
C ALA A 272 8.87 -7.97 -3.65
N THR A 273 8.31 -7.45 -2.56
CA THR A 273 8.05 -8.18 -1.33
C THR A 273 6.78 -7.68 -0.63
N LEU A 274 6.21 -8.57 0.18
CA LEU A 274 5.10 -8.31 1.10
C LEU A 274 5.58 -8.68 2.49
N VAL A 275 5.23 -7.88 3.50
CA VAL A 275 5.72 -8.06 4.87
C VAL A 275 4.54 -8.06 5.84
N MET A 276 4.48 -9.08 6.69
CA MET A 276 3.59 -9.14 7.87
C MET A 276 4.37 -8.66 9.09
N LEU A 277 3.77 -7.76 9.86
CA LEU A 277 4.30 -7.24 11.12
C LEU A 277 3.32 -7.52 12.26
N ASP A 278 3.84 -7.70 13.47
CA ASP A 278 3.04 -7.56 14.69
C ASP A 278 2.62 -6.08 14.84
N ALA A 279 1.33 -5.80 14.96
CA ALA A 279 0.82 -4.44 15.02
C ALA A 279 1.18 -3.71 16.33
N HIS A 280 1.45 -4.45 17.40
CA HIS A 280 1.76 -3.89 18.72
C HIS A 280 3.24 -3.52 18.82
N THR A 281 4.13 -4.38 18.31
CA THR A 281 5.58 -4.26 18.45
C THR A 281 6.28 -3.73 17.20
N LEU A 282 5.65 -3.86 16.01
CA LEU A 282 6.23 -3.69 14.67
C LEU A 282 7.33 -4.71 14.32
N GLU A 283 7.42 -5.82 15.05
CA GLU A 283 8.35 -6.91 14.72
C GLU A 283 7.93 -7.56 13.40
N PRO A 284 8.85 -7.76 12.44
CA PRO A 284 8.55 -8.46 11.20
C PRO A 284 8.35 -9.95 11.48
N LEU A 285 7.16 -10.45 11.12
CA LEU A 285 6.76 -11.84 11.36
C LEU A 285 6.97 -12.73 10.14
N LYS A 286 6.78 -12.18 8.94
CA LYS A 286 6.94 -12.93 7.69
C LYS A 286 7.20 -12.00 6.51
N VAL A 287 8.04 -12.47 5.59
CA VAL A 287 8.29 -11.83 4.29
C VAL A 287 7.95 -12.81 3.18
N TRP A 288 7.18 -12.36 2.20
CA TRP A 288 6.97 -13.09 0.94
C TRP A 288 7.70 -12.35 -0.18
N SER A 289 8.35 -13.10 -1.07
CA SER A 289 8.64 -12.58 -2.41
C SER A 289 7.33 -12.47 -3.19
N THR A 290 7.14 -11.36 -3.89
CA THR A 290 6.01 -11.18 -4.82
C THR A 290 6.44 -11.39 -6.28
N THR A 291 7.57 -12.09 -6.48
CA THR A 291 7.99 -12.63 -7.75
C THR A 291 7.22 -13.92 -8.03
N THR A 292 6.39 -13.91 -9.06
CA THR A 292 5.45 -14.99 -9.38
C THR A 292 5.27 -15.13 -10.88
N THR A 293 4.54 -16.14 -11.33
CA THR A 293 4.17 -16.28 -12.74
C THR A 293 3.10 -15.24 -13.10
N GLY A 294 3.41 -14.35 -14.04
CA GLY A 294 2.48 -13.36 -14.56
C GLY A 294 1.43 -13.96 -15.51
N THR A 295 0.44 -13.14 -15.90
CA THR A 295 -0.63 -13.56 -16.83
C THR A 295 -0.15 -14.00 -18.23
N ASP A 296 1.09 -13.67 -18.59
CA ASP A 296 1.75 -14.10 -19.83
C ASP A 296 2.51 -15.43 -19.69
N GLY A 297 2.55 -16.01 -18.49
CA GLY A 297 3.27 -17.23 -18.17
C GLY A 297 4.74 -17.03 -17.79
N GLU A 298 5.25 -15.79 -17.80
CA GLU A 298 6.64 -15.48 -17.46
C GLU A 298 6.82 -15.21 -15.96
N ILE A 299 8.04 -15.37 -15.45
CA ILE A 299 8.37 -14.99 -14.07
C ILE A 299 8.50 -13.48 -13.99
N THR A 300 7.67 -12.87 -13.16
CA THR A 300 7.51 -11.42 -13.03
C THR A 300 7.70 -11.00 -11.58
N GLU A 301 8.66 -10.11 -11.35
CA GLU A 301 8.74 -9.36 -10.08
C GLU A 301 7.58 -8.38 -10.04
N SER A 302 6.68 -8.54 -9.08
CA SER A 302 5.45 -7.76 -9.06
C SER A 302 5.39 -6.86 -7.84
N ARG A 303 5.13 -5.58 -8.09
CA ARG A 303 4.89 -4.60 -7.05
C ARG A 303 3.54 -4.85 -6.38
N VAL A 304 3.47 -4.62 -5.07
CA VAL A 304 2.19 -4.69 -4.34
C VAL A 304 1.42 -3.38 -4.52
N ALA A 305 0.31 -3.42 -5.24
CA ALA A 305 -0.50 -2.23 -5.54
C ALA A 305 -1.46 -1.86 -4.40
N THR A 306 -2.32 -2.81 -4.01
CA THR A 306 -3.34 -2.59 -2.98
C THR A 306 -3.45 -3.79 -2.06
N ILE A 307 -3.79 -3.55 -0.81
CA ILE A 307 -4.05 -4.58 0.20
C ILE A 307 -5.31 -4.18 0.95
N LEU A 308 -6.26 -5.11 1.10
CA LEU A 308 -7.48 -4.90 1.87
C LEU A 308 -7.66 -6.04 2.86
N ASP A 309 -8.18 -5.71 4.05
CA ASP A 309 -8.65 -6.71 5.01
C ASP A 309 -10.09 -7.13 4.69
N VAL A 310 -10.35 -8.41 4.87
CA VAL A 310 -11.64 -9.04 4.74
C VAL A 310 -12.07 -9.46 6.14
N ALA A 311 -13.19 -8.91 6.58
CA ALA A 311 -13.72 -9.15 7.91
C ALA A 311 -14.02 -10.65 8.16
N PRO A 312 -13.62 -11.21 9.33
CA PRO A 312 -13.84 -12.61 9.68
C PRO A 312 -15.31 -13.04 9.74
N ASP A 313 -16.21 -12.11 10.09
CA ASP A 313 -17.64 -12.36 10.23
C ASP A 313 -18.42 -12.24 8.90
N LEU A 314 -17.76 -11.74 7.85
CA LEU A 314 -18.33 -11.62 6.51
C LEU A 314 -17.91 -12.78 5.60
N VAL A 315 -16.64 -12.83 5.21
CA VAL A 315 -16.12 -13.86 4.28
C VAL A 315 -15.01 -14.70 4.92
N GLY A 316 -14.22 -14.10 5.80
CA GLY A 316 -13.17 -14.82 6.52
C GLY A 316 -11.95 -13.93 6.76
N PRO A 317 -11.09 -14.32 7.71
CA PRO A 317 -9.95 -13.54 8.19
C PRO A 317 -8.84 -13.49 7.14
N TYR A 318 -9.09 -12.75 6.06
CA TYR A 318 -8.22 -12.72 4.89
C TYR A 318 -7.67 -11.33 4.63
N PHE A 319 -6.41 -11.26 4.21
CA PHE A 319 -5.97 -10.15 3.38
C PHE A 319 -6.12 -10.53 1.91
N VAL A 320 -6.64 -9.62 1.09
CA VAL A 320 -6.56 -9.70 -0.37
C VAL A 320 -5.51 -8.71 -0.87
N VAL A 321 -4.57 -9.19 -1.69
CA VAL A 321 -3.39 -8.44 -2.12
C VAL A 321 -3.33 -8.43 -3.63
N ALA A 322 -3.33 -7.23 -4.23
CA ALA A 322 -3.19 -7.07 -5.67
C ALA A 322 -1.72 -6.90 -6.07
N LEU A 323 -1.22 -7.81 -6.90
CA LEU A 323 0.11 -7.79 -7.49
C LEU A 323 0.04 -7.16 -8.88
N LYS A 324 0.69 -6.00 -9.04
CA LYS A 324 0.55 -5.08 -10.17
C LYS A 324 0.93 -5.69 -11.51
N GLU A 325 2.21 -6.02 -11.71
CA GLU A 325 2.75 -6.52 -12.97
C GLU A 325 2.41 -7.99 -13.23
N ALA A 326 2.35 -8.81 -12.17
CA ALA A 326 1.96 -10.21 -12.30
C ALA A 326 0.49 -10.37 -12.67
N GLY A 327 -0.34 -9.36 -12.44
CA GLY A 327 -1.75 -9.45 -12.75
C GLY A 327 -2.52 -10.41 -11.87
N GLN A 328 -2.03 -10.62 -10.63
CA GLN A 328 -2.57 -11.61 -9.70
C GLN A 328 -3.16 -10.98 -8.44
N VAL A 329 -4.20 -11.60 -7.90
CA VAL A 329 -4.68 -11.35 -6.53
C VAL A 329 -4.32 -12.55 -5.65
N TRP A 330 -3.72 -12.28 -4.51
CA TRP A 330 -3.45 -13.29 -3.47
C TRP A 330 -4.44 -13.15 -2.32
N ARG A 331 -4.88 -14.29 -1.78
CA ARG A 331 -5.66 -14.34 -0.53
C ARG A 331 -4.84 -14.98 0.57
N ILE A 332 -4.56 -14.23 1.63
CA ILE A 332 -3.73 -14.67 2.76
C ILE A 332 -4.63 -14.83 3.98
N ASP A 333 -4.63 -16.01 4.59
CA ASP A 333 -5.38 -16.27 5.84
C ASP A 333 -4.52 -15.87 7.04
N TRP A 334 -4.89 -14.77 7.69
CA TRP A 334 -4.12 -14.26 8.82
C TRP A 334 -4.44 -14.97 10.15
N SER A 335 -5.48 -15.81 10.19
CA SER A 335 -5.86 -16.59 11.38
C SER A 335 -5.07 -17.89 11.56
N GLN A 336 -4.38 -18.33 10.50
CA GLN A 336 -3.62 -19.58 10.50
C GLN A 336 -2.13 -19.33 10.83
N PRO A 337 -1.46 -20.32 11.46
CA PRO A 337 -0.02 -20.27 11.63
C PRO A 337 0.71 -20.03 10.31
N ASP A 338 1.78 -19.24 10.37
CA ASP A 338 2.60 -18.84 9.23
C ASP A 338 1.86 -18.04 8.14
N PHE A 339 0.61 -17.61 8.31
CA PHE A 339 -0.10 -16.76 7.35
C PHE A 339 -0.06 -17.33 5.90
N PRO A 340 -0.70 -18.47 5.61
CA PRO A 340 -0.63 -19.10 4.30
C PRO A 340 -1.31 -18.24 3.22
N VAL A 341 -0.68 -18.17 2.03
CA VAL A 341 -1.37 -17.78 0.80
C VAL A 341 -2.29 -18.95 0.45
N THR A 342 -3.59 -18.78 0.65
CA THR A 342 -4.60 -19.84 0.46
C THR A 342 -5.10 -19.93 -0.97
N ALA A 343 -4.96 -18.85 -1.75
CA ALA A 343 -5.35 -18.80 -3.14
C ALA A 343 -4.60 -17.70 -3.90
N THR A 344 -4.39 -17.93 -5.19
CA THR A 344 -3.87 -16.95 -6.16
C THR A 344 -4.80 -16.94 -7.38
N LEU A 345 -5.13 -15.77 -7.89
CA LEU A 345 -6.05 -15.60 -9.02
C LEU A 345 -5.45 -14.65 -10.06
N GLU A 346 -5.39 -15.07 -11.32
CA GLU A 346 -5.06 -14.20 -12.45
C GLU A 346 -6.28 -13.34 -12.83
N VAL A 347 -6.07 -12.03 -13.00
CA VAL A 347 -7.16 -11.04 -13.19
C VAL A 347 -7.01 -10.26 -14.49
N GLY A 348 -5.90 -9.54 -14.66
CA GLY A 348 -5.63 -8.60 -15.76
C GLY A 348 -4.17 -8.14 -15.77
N ARG A 349 -3.76 -7.34 -16.76
CA ARG A 349 -2.34 -7.05 -17.03
C ARG A 349 -1.66 -6.13 -16.01
N ILE A 350 -2.29 -5.01 -15.66
CA ILE A 350 -1.73 -4.03 -14.71
C ILE A 350 -2.80 -3.70 -13.68
N LEU A 351 -2.68 -4.35 -12.52
CA LEU A 351 -3.59 -4.13 -11.39
C LEU A 351 -3.17 -2.89 -10.61
N HIS A 352 -4.14 -2.17 -10.06
CA HIS A 352 -3.86 -1.00 -9.23
C HIS A 352 -4.76 -0.98 -7.99
N ASP A 353 -5.63 0.01 -7.88
CA ASP A 353 -6.50 0.20 -6.73
C ASP A 353 -7.82 -0.55 -6.89
N GLY A 354 -8.47 -0.81 -5.76
CA GLY A 354 -9.76 -1.46 -5.70
C GLY A 354 -10.42 -1.28 -4.35
N PHE A 355 -11.64 -1.80 -4.23
CA PHE A 355 -12.44 -1.74 -3.03
C PHE A 355 -13.32 -2.98 -2.89
N LEU A 356 -13.66 -3.32 -1.65
CA LEU A 356 -14.60 -4.39 -1.35
C LEU A 356 -16.04 -3.85 -1.41
N SER A 357 -16.97 -4.69 -1.86
CA SER A 357 -18.39 -4.48 -1.59
C SER A 357 -18.63 -4.43 -0.06
N PRO A 358 -19.70 -3.78 0.43
CA PRO A 358 -19.94 -3.63 1.87
C PRO A 358 -20.04 -4.96 2.65
N ASP A 359 -20.38 -6.06 1.98
CA ASP A 359 -20.43 -7.41 2.55
C ASP A 359 -19.10 -8.18 2.38
N ASN A 360 -18.04 -7.52 1.92
CA ASN A 360 -16.73 -8.07 1.56
C ASN A 360 -16.75 -9.23 0.55
N ARG A 361 -17.90 -9.51 -0.08
CA ARG A 361 -18.05 -10.67 -0.96
C ARG A 361 -17.35 -10.46 -2.30
N THR A 362 -17.38 -9.24 -2.82
CA THR A 362 -16.85 -8.88 -4.11
C THR A 362 -15.73 -7.86 -3.97
N PHE A 363 -14.54 -8.20 -4.45
CA PHE A 363 -13.44 -7.27 -4.58
C PHE A 363 -13.45 -6.68 -5.99
N TYR A 364 -13.76 -5.38 -6.08
CA TYR A 364 -13.69 -4.62 -7.33
C TYR A 364 -12.28 -4.07 -7.52
N LEU A 365 -11.59 -4.54 -8.55
CA LEU A 365 -10.18 -4.22 -8.77
C LEU A 365 -9.94 -3.66 -10.18
N ALA A 366 -9.27 -2.50 -10.26
CA ALA A 366 -8.92 -1.90 -11.54
C ALA A 366 -7.81 -2.70 -12.24
N SER A 367 -8.06 -3.05 -13.51
CA SER A 367 -6.98 -3.39 -14.45
C SER A 367 -6.78 -2.23 -15.42
N GLN A 368 -5.79 -1.40 -15.13
CA GLN A 368 -5.63 -0.08 -15.74
C GLN A 368 -5.38 -0.14 -17.25
N THR A 369 -4.45 -0.98 -17.70
CA THR A 369 -4.12 -1.10 -19.12
C THR A 369 -5.13 -1.89 -19.93
N ASP A 370 -6.06 -2.55 -19.24
CA ASP A 370 -7.15 -3.31 -19.83
C ASP A 370 -8.45 -2.52 -19.92
N ASN A 371 -8.56 -1.38 -19.23
CA ASN A 371 -9.72 -0.49 -19.25
C ASN A 371 -10.99 -1.11 -18.65
N TRP A 372 -10.85 -1.98 -17.64
CA TRP A 372 -11.98 -2.56 -16.91
C TRP A 372 -11.76 -2.65 -15.40
N MET A 373 -12.87 -2.71 -14.66
CA MET A 373 -12.95 -3.13 -13.27
C MET A 373 -13.29 -4.62 -13.21
N ALA A 374 -12.48 -5.44 -12.56
CA ALA A 374 -12.80 -6.84 -12.29
C ALA A 374 -13.67 -6.94 -11.04
N ALA A 375 -14.78 -7.68 -11.10
CA ALA A 375 -15.55 -8.11 -9.95
C ALA A 375 -15.07 -9.50 -9.54
N ILE A 376 -14.43 -9.63 -8.37
CA ILE A 376 -13.81 -10.87 -7.89
C ILE A 376 -14.58 -11.38 -6.69
N ASP A 377 -15.12 -12.60 -6.74
CA ASP A 377 -15.71 -13.25 -5.57
C ASP A 377 -14.58 -13.71 -4.63
N VAL A 378 -14.54 -13.14 -3.41
CA VAL A 378 -13.45 -13.33 -2.44
C VAL A 378 -13.43 -14.72 -1.82
N GLU A 379 -14.59 -15.38 -1.69
CA GLU A 379 -14.68 -16.73 -1.11
C GLU A 379 -14.18 -17.79 -2.09
N THR A 380 -14.63 -17.71 -3.34
CA THR A 380 -14.32 -18.67 -4.39
C THR A 380 -13.02 -18.33 -5.12
N MET A 381 -12.54 -17.09 -4.99
CA MET A 381 -11.38 -16.55 -5.70
C MET A 381 -11.53 -16.69 -7.21
N GLN A 382 -12.64 -16.19 -7.74
CA GLN A 382 -12.96 -16.20 -9.17
C GLN A 382 -13.33 -14.81 -9.67
N VAL A 383 -12.90 -14.47 -10.89
CA VAL A 383 -13.42 -13.29 -11.59
C VAL A 383 -14.85 -13.60 -12.05
N VAL A 384 -15.82 -12.94 -11.45
CA VAL A 384 -17.25 -13.06 -11.79
C VAL A 384 -17.55 -12.27 -13.07
N GLU A 385 -16.99 -11.06 -13.18
CA GLU A 385 -17.22 -10.18 -14.32
C GLU A 385 -16.04 -9.22 -14.54
N ARG A 386 -15.89 -8.76 -15.79
CA ARG A 386 -15.01 -7.67 -16.17
C ARG A 386 -15.89 -6.54 -16.72
N ILE A 387 -16.03 -5.47 -15.94
CA ILE A 387 -16.89 -4.33 -16.25
C ILE A 387 -16.06 -3.34 -17.07
N GLU A 388 -16.37 -3.17 -18.36
CA GLU A 388 -15.68 -2.25 -19.28
C GLU A 388 -15.96 -0.78 -18.92
N THR A 389 -15.24 -0.23 -17.95
CA THR A 389 -15.54 1.08 -17.37
C THR A 389 -15.01 2.25 -18.18
N GLY A 390 -13.88 2.07 -18.89
CA GLY A 390 -13.19 3.16 -19.57
C GLY A 390 -11.67 3.13 -19.42
N ASP A 391 -11.01 4.12 -20.01
CA ASP A 391 -9.56 4.23 -20.11
C ASP A 391 -8.91 4.44 -18.74
N THR A 392 -8.03 3.51 -18.33
CA THR A 392 -7.26 3.60 -17.07
C THR A 392 -8.15 3.89 -15.83
N PRO A 393 -9.04 2.94 -15.44
CA PRO A 393 -9.85 3.12 -14.24
C PRO A 393 -8.96 3.30 -13.01
N HIS A 394 -9.32 4.26 -12.17
CA HIS A 394 -8.57 4.62 -10.97
C HIS A 394 -9.54 4.87 -9.80
N PRO A 395 -10.06 3.82 -9.14
CA PRO A 395 -11.09 3.99 -8.12
C PRO A 395 -10.54 4.59 -6.82
N GLY A 396 -9.21 4.61 -6.60
CA GLY A 396 -8.66 4.76 -5.25
C GLY A 396 -9.24 3.68 -4.34
N SER A 397 -9.59 4.03 -3.11
CA SER A 397 -10.35 3.12 -2.22
C SER A 397 -11.83 2.95 -2.60
N GLY A 398 -12.23 3.38 -3.80
CA GLY A 398 -13.59 3.29 -4.33
C GLY A 398 -14.60 4.25 -3.71
N ALA A 399 -15.80 4.20 -4.26
CA ALA A 399 -17.01 4.68 -3.63
C ALA A 399 -18.12 3.65 -3.85
N ALA A 400 -18.68 3.14 -2.76
CA ALA A 400 -19.91 2.36 -2.77
C ALA A 400 -20.97 3.09 -1.94
N TRP A 401 -22.21 3.11 -2.42
CA TRP A 401 -23.33 3.68 -1.68
C TRP A 401 -24.62 2.95 -1.99
N GLU A 402 -25.50 2.90 -1.00
CA GLU A 402 -26.85 2.40 -1.16
C GLU A 402 -27.82 3.56 -1.46
N TYR A 403 -28.76 3.32 -2.36
CA TYR A 403 -29.91 4.20 -2.60
C TYR A 403 -31.10 3.38 -3.10
N ASP A 404 -32.24 3.49 -2.40
CA ASP A 404 -33.53 2.83 -2.72
C ASP A 404 -33.43 1.30 -2.92
N GLY A 405 -32.67 0.64 -2.05
CA GLY A 405 -32.45 -0.80 -2.02
C GLY A 405 -31.38 -1.32 -2.97
N VAL A 406 -30.71 -0.44 -3.72
CA VAL A 406 -29.65 -0.80 -4.67
C VAL A 406 -28.31 -0.27 -4.17
N THR A 407 -27.30 -1.13 -4.15
CA THR A 407 -25.93 -0.70 -3.86
C THR A 407 -25.20 -0.44 -5.18
N TYR A 408 -24.64 0.76 -5.32
CA TYR A 408 -23.86 1.17 -6.47
C TYR A 408 -22.38 1.19 -6.14
N GLY A 409 -21.55 0.89 -7.14
CA GLY A 409 -20.11 1.13 -7.14
C GLY A 409 -19.74 2.09 -8.25
N ALA A 410 -18.62 2.79 -8.09
CA ALA A 410 -18.14 3.68 -9.13
C ALA A 410 -16.61 3.77 -9.17
N THR A 411 -16.09 4.24 -10.31
CA THR A 411 -14.68 4.59 -10.52
C THR A 411 -14.56 5.87 -11.34
N VAL A 412 -13.55 6.69 -11.02
CA VAL A 412 -13.00 7.70 -11.92
C VAL A 412 -11.93 7.07 -12.82
N HIS A 413 -11.38 7.87 -13.74
CA HIS A 413 -10.42 7.42 -14.75
C HIS A 413 -9.22 8.37 -14.79
N ALA A 414 -8.02 7.81 -14.78
CA ALA A 414 -6.78 8.60 -14.80
C ALA A 414 -6.37 9.05 -16.22
N ALA A 415 -7.10 8.61 -17.25
CA ALA A 415 -6.83 8.97 -18.65
C ALA A 415 -8.02 9.62 -19.39
N GLU A 416 -9.21 9.70 -18.77
CA GLU A 416 -10.38 10.35 -19.37
C GLU A 416 -11.30 11.01 -18.32
N GLY A 417 -12.10 12.01 -18.74
CA GLY A 417 -12.95 12.79 -17.85
C GLY A 417 -14.34 12.21 -17.64
N LYS A 418 -14.47 11.16 -16.82
CA LYS A 418 -15.77 10.63 -16.40
C LYS A 418 -15.72 9.80 -15.11
N VAL A 419 -16.87 9.68 -14.47
CA VAL A 419 -17.21 8.65 -13.48
C VAL A 419 -18.09 7.59 -14.15
N THR A 420 -17.75 6.32 -13.99
CA THR A 420 -18.61 5.19 -14.40
C THR A 420 -19.23 4.57 -13.16
N VAL A 421 -20.56 4.39 -13.18
CA VAL A 421 -21.37 3.86 -12.06
C VAL A 421 -22.03 2.55 -12.48
N TRP A 422 -21.93 1.52 -11.64
CA TRP A 422 -22.59 0.23 -11.84
C TRP A 422 -23.36 -0.21 -10.60
N ASP A 423 -24.36 -1.06 -10.82
CA ASP A 423 -25.11 -1.76 -9.78
C ASP A 423 -24.26 -2.95 -9.29
N LEU A 424 -24.03 -3.09 -7.97
CA LEU A 424 -23.15 -4.11 -7.41
C LEU A 424 -23.75 -5.52 -7.44
N ASP A 425 -25.08 -5.66 -7.45
CA ASP A 425 -25.74 -6.96 -7.47
C ASP A 425 -25.68 -7.58 -8.87
N THR A 426 -25.73 -6.75 -9.91
CA THR A 426 -25.78 -7.17 -11.31
C THR A 426 -24.52 -6.87 -12.10
N ASN A 427 -23.57 -6.13 -11.52
CA ASN A 427 -22.36 -5.60 -12.17
C ASN A 427 -22.62 -4.79 -13.46
N THR A 428 -23.87 -4.36 -13.68
CA THR A 428 -24.26 -3.67 -14.90
C THR A 428 -24.01 -2.17 -14.75
N ILE A 429 -23.39 -1.55 -15.75
CA ILE A 429 -23.23 -0.09 -15.79
C ILE A 429 -24.62 0.56 -15.90
N VAL A 430 -24.94 1.42 -14.94
CA VAL A 430 -26.22 2.14 -14.83
C VAL A 430 -26.09 3.64 -15.08
N GLY A 431 -24.86 4.16 -15.14
CA GLY A 431 -24.65 5.58 -15.39
C GLY A 431 -23.20 5.95 -15.74
N THR A 432 -23.07 7.07 -16.42
CA THR A 432 -21.79 7.75 -16.64
C THR A 432 -21.99 9.24 -16.40
N VAL A 433 -21.13 9.83 -15.57
CA VAL A 433 -21.15 11.25 -15.24
C VAL A 433 -19.88 11.89 -15.79
N PRO A 434 -19.96 12.89 -16.69
CA PRO A 434 -18.77 13.58 -17.18
C PRO A 434 -18.11 14.39 -16.05
N THR A 435 -16.77 14.40 -16.01
CA THR A 435 -15.96 15.27 -15.14
C THR A 435 -15.23 16.30 -15.99
N ALA A 436 -14.61 17.30 -15.35
CA ALA A 436 -13.82 18.32 -16.07
C ALA A 436 -12.56 17.75 -16.78
N GLY A 437 -12.13 16.56 -16.38
CA GLY A 437 -10.99 15.85 -16.94
C GLY A 437 -10.65 14.60 -16.11
N ALA A 438 -9.53 13.97 -16.44
CA ALA A 438 -9.06 12.79 -15.72
C ALA A 438 -8.81 13.07 -14.23
N GLY A 439 -9.07 12.07 -13.39
CA GLY A 439 -9.01 12.18 -11.94
C GLY A 439 -8.41 10.94 -11.26
N LEU A 440 -8.20 11.03 -9.94
CA LEU A 440 -7.64 9.97 -9.13
C LEU A 440 -8.62 9.43 -8.09
N PHE A 441 -9.47 10.29 -7.52
CA PHE A 441 -10.34 9.91 -6.41
C PHE A 441 -11.80 10.27 -6.64
N LEU A 442 -12.65 9.38 -6.10
CA LEU A 442 -14.07 9.64 -5.86
C LEU A 442 -14.44 9.23 -4.42
N ARG A 443 -15.45 9.91 -3.87
CA ARG A 443 -15.95 9.68 -2.52
C ARG A 443 -17.47 9.79 -2.46
N ALA A 444 -18.05 8.85 -1.72
CA ALA A 444 -19.42 8.91 -1.23
C ALA A 444 -19.40 8.73 0.29
N HIS A 445 -20.41 9.25 0.98
CA HIS A 445 -20.61 9.03 2.41
C HIS A 445 -22.09 8.72 2.65
N HIS A 446 -22.44 7.79 3.54
CA HIS A 446 -23.83 7.36 3.74
C HIS A 446 -24.78 8.52 4.06
N ASP A 447 -24.34 9.48 4.88
CA ASP A 447 -25.13 10.69 5.22
C ASP A 447 -25.13 11.80 4.15
N SER A 448 -24.23 11.74 3.17
CA SER A 448 -24.22 12.71 2.06
C SER A 448 -25.25 12.29 1.01
N PRO A 449 -26.06 13.20 0.45
CA PRO A 449 -26.88 12.89 -0.73
C PRO A 449 -26.07 12.84 -2.03
N TYR A 450 -24.78 13.22 -1.98
CA TYR A 450 -23.93 13.42 -3.15
C TYR A 450 -22.73 12.48 -3.18
N VAL A 451 -22.23 12.27 -4.40
CA VAL A 451 -20.94 11.67 -4.72
C VAL A 451 -20.04 12.76 -5.31
N TRP A 452 -18.76 12.73 -4.93
CA TRP A 452 -17.76 13.74 -5.26
C TRP A 452 -16.62 13.08 -6.02
N ALA A 453 -16.14 13.69 -7.10
CA ALA A 453 -15.04 13.19 -7.90
C ALA A 453 -14.07 14.33 -8.25
N ASP A 454 -12.78 14.09 -8.11
CA ASP A 454 -11.76 15.04 -8.54
C ASP A 454 -11.50 14.98 -10.05
N ALA A 455 -10.78 15.99 -10.55
CA ALA A 455 -10.26 16.03 -11.90
C ALA A 455 -8.80 16.53 -11.89
N VAL A 456 -7.96 15.90 -11.07
CA VAL A 456 -6.59 16.38 -10.78
C VAL A 456 -5.67 16.42 -12.01
N PHE A 457 -5.99 15.70 -13.07
CA PHE A 457 -5.26 15.70 -14.34
C PHE A 457 -5.96 16.49 -15.45
N ALA A 458 -7.00 17.26 -15.12
CA ALA A 458 -7.59 18.20 -16.06
C ALA A 458 -6.61 19.35 -16.39
N GLU A 459 -6.85 20.03 -17.52
CA GLU A 459 -6.12 21.26 -17.87
C GLU A 459 -6.28 22.34 -16.77
N GLU A 460 -7.45 22.37 -16.14
CA GLU A 460 -7.78 23.19 -14.98
C GLU A 460 -8.08 22.31 -13.75
N PRO A 461 -7.06 21.88 -12.99
CA PRO A 461 -7.20 20.83 -11.96
C PRO A 461 -7.79 21.32 -10.63
N HIS A 462 -8.54 22.42 -10.64
CA HIS A 462 -9.10 23.08 -9.45
C HIS A 462 -10.62 22.93 -9.34
N THR A 463 -11.18 21.93 -10.02
CA THR A 463 -12.61 21.63 -10.05
C THR A 463 -12.89 20.28 -9.41
N ILE A 464 -14.02 20.20 -8.69
CA ILE A 464 -14.55 18.95 -8.12
C ILE A 464 -15.94 18.76 -8.70
N THR A 465 -16.19 17.60 -9.29
CA THR A 465 -17.49 17.20 -9.83
C THR A 465 -18.35 16.64 -8.70
N VAL A 466 -19.56 17.17 -8.53
CA VAL A 466 -20.54 16.71 -7.54
C VAL A 466 -21.83 16.29 -8.25
N PHE A 467 -22.33 15.09 -7.94
CA PHE A 467 -23.57 14.57 -8.52
C PHE A 467 -24.44 13.83 -7.50
N ASP A 468 -25.74 13.73 -7.79
CA ASP A 468 -26.70 13.01 -6.95
C ASP A 468 -26.37 11.52 -6.86
N LYS A 469 -26.52 10.94 -5.66
CA LYS A 469 -26.46 9.47 -5.48
C LYS A 469 -27.58 8.72 -6.20
N ALA A 470 -28.71 9.38 -6.41
CA ALA A 470 -29.88 8.82 -7.04
C ALA A 470 -29.73 8.79 -8.56
N PRO A 471 -30.12 7.71 -9.25
CA PRO A 471 -30.33 7.75 -10.69
C PRO A 471 -31.27 8.90 -11.08
N PRO A 472 -31.01 9.64 -12.16
CA PRO A 472 -30.03 9.36 -13.20
C PRO A 472 -28.63 9.98 -12.96
N PHE A 473 -28.22 10.16 -11.69
CA PHE A 473 -26.90 10.68 -11.28
C PHE A 473 -26.64 12.09 -11.81
N GLN A 474 -27.58 12.99 -11.53
CA GLN A 474 -27.55 14.35 -12.08
C GLN A 474 -26.39 15.16 -11.52
N LEU A 475 -25.70 15.87 -12.41
CA LEU A 475 -24.65 16.82 -12.05
C LEU A 475 -25.26 17.99 -11.26
N ILE A 476 -24.64 18.33 -10.13
CA ILE A 476 -25.05 19.42 -9.25
C ILE A 476 -24.12 20.62 -9.38
N GLY A 477 -22.81 20.39 -9.48
CA GLY A 477 -21.80 21.43 -9.49
C GLY A 477 -20.41 20.92 -9.85
#